data_AF-A0A953KL47-F1
#
_entry.id   AF-A0A953KL47-F1
#
_cell.length_a   1.000
_cell.length_b   1.000
_cell.length_c   1.000
_cell.angle_alpha   90.00
_cell.angle_beta   90.00
_cell.angle_gamma   90.00
#
_symmetry.space_group_name_H-M   'P 1'
#
loop_
_entity.id
_entity.type
_entity.pdbx_description
1 polymer ?
#
loop_
_entity_poly.entity_id
_entity_poly.type
_entity_poly.pdbx_seq_one_letter_code
_entity_poly.pdbx_strand_id
1 'polypeptide(L)'
;MKTLSIIKRMKYISITILVMIYSFGFAQKVVLQPGGNEGLDASVFSLEPDANYGIYSDFIAFDWTFFGERGYGKSFIKFDLDNLPKNIEITSAKLSLFYSTSTNQGQAGENACFLKKVLSNWSEDEITWNNQPKVSDNEFIYLRKSTISSEDYLDIDITDLAQFWVKNPDKNFGLSMELENSVLFSSLKFFSSDGPFSGLRPKLIIEYTSKPEKVDCFSFQPDGNSGIDAFAFELEPNTNYGDYPDLISFFWSFFGVNGHGASLIKFDLDSLPKNREIYSASLDLKYNPNSTNSG
;
A
#
# COMPACT_ATOMS: atom_id res chain seq x y z
N MET A 1 -6.96 56.39 -42.29
CA MET A 1 -7.94 56.15 -41.20
C MET A 1 -7.82 54.68 -40.80
N LYS A 2 -7.74 54.33 -39.52
CA LYS A 2 -7.53 52.93 -39.10
C LYS A 2 -8.81 52.11 -39.33
N THR A 3 -8.78 51.12 -40.20
CA THR A 3 -9.82 50.08 -40.26
C THR A 3 -9.47 49.01 -39.24
N LEU A 4 -10.29 48.86 -38.18
CA LEU A 4 -10.21 47.67 -37.34
C LEU A 4 -10.70 46.48 -38.17
N SER A 5 -9.86 45.47 -38.35
CA SER A 5 -10.35 44.10 -38.44
C SER A 5 -10.18 43.48 -37.05
N ILE A 6 -11.30 43.20 -36.39
CA ILE A 6 -11.30 42.49 -35.11
C ILE A 6 -10.94 41.04 -35.43
N ILE A 7 -9.70 40.66 -35.13
CA ILE A 7 -9.26 39.26 -35.17
C ILE A 7 -10.05 38.51 -34.07
N LYS A 8 -11.20 37.94 -34.45
CA LYS A 8 -11.94 36.96 -33.64
C LYS A 8 -11.13 35.65 -33.57
N ARG A 9 -10.14 35.62 -32.68
CA ARG A 9 -9.46 34.38 -32.26
C ARG A 9 -10.38 33.54 -31.34
N MET A 10 -10.12 32.23 -31.26
CA MET A 10 -10.80 31.19 -30.45
C MET A 10 -12.13 30.65 -31.06
N LYS A 11 -12.67 29.44 -30.78
CA LYS A 11 -12.33 28.26 -29.94
C LYS A 11 -13.29 27.09 -30.35
N TYR A 12 -13.08 25.78 -30.12
CA TYR A 12 -12.06 24.98 -29.40
C TYR A 12 -11.78 23.68 -30.21
N ILE A 13 -10.61 23.06 -30.04
CA ILE A 13 -10.41 21.60 -30.23
C ILE A 13 -10.06 20.99 -28.87
N SER A 14 -10.51 19.76 -28.59
CA SER A 14 -10.17 19.06 -27.35
C SER A 14 -9.88 17.59 -27.59
N ILE A 15 -8.63 17.20 -27.41
CA ILE A 15 -8.31 15.82 -27.06
C ILE A 15 -8.35 15.66 -25.55
N THR A 16 -8.98 14.58 -25.10
CA THR A 16 -8.85 14.07 -23.74
C THR A 16 -8.24 12.68 -23.86
N ILE A 17 -6.96 12.54 -23.48
CA ILE A 17 -6.30 11.24 -23.35
C ILE A 17 -6.55 10.73 -21.94
N LEU A 18 -7.59 9.91 -21.81
CA LEU A 18 -7.79 9.06 -20.65
C LEU A 18 -6.83 7.86 -20.78
N VAL A 19 -5.58 8.03 -20.35
CA VAL A 19 -4.78 6.86 -19.99
C VAL A 19 -5.54 6.15 -18.86
N MET A 20 -5.51 4.82 -18.79
CA MET A 20 -6.05 4.05 -17.66
C MET A 20 -5.16 2.84 -17.43
N ILE A 21 -4.18 3.00 -16.54
CA ILE A 21 -3.22 1.94 -16.19
C ILE A 21 -3.88 0.97 -15.20
N TYR A 22 -4.47 -0.11 -15.72
CA TYR A 22 -4.92 -1.23 -14.90
C TYR A 22 -3.80 -2.28 -14.78
N SER A 23 -3.00 -2.18 -13.72
CA SER A 23 -2.29 -3.37 -13.24
C SER A 23 -3.32 -4.28 -12.57
N PHE A 24 -3.56 -5.47 -13.13
CA PHE A 24 -4.28 -6.51 -12.41
C PHE A 24 -3.47 -6.90 -11.16
N GLY A 25 -3.97 -6.51 -9.98
CA GLY A 25 -3.38 -6.85 -8.70
C GLY A 25 -3.58 -8.32 -8.39
N PHE A 26 -2.69 -9.18 -8.90
CA PHE A 26 -2.61 -10.57 -8.47
C PHE A 26 -2.30 -10.64 -6.97
N ALA A 27 -2.88 -11.62 -6.27
CA ALA A 27 -2.57 -11.88 -4.89
C ALA A 27 -1.11 -12.35 -4.76
N GLN A 28 -0.33 -11.62 -3.99
CA GLN A 28 1.07 -11.88 -3.65
C GLN A 28 1.17 -12.28 -2.18
N LYS A 29 2.25 -12.95 -1.82
CA LYS A 29 2.48 -13.50 -0.48
C LYS A 29 3.91 -13.24 -0.03
N VAL A 30 4.05 -12.78 1.21
CA VAL A 30 5.33 -12.65 1.93
C VAL A 30 5.23 -13.46 3.23
N VAL A 31 6.34 -14.07 3.62
CA VAL A 31 6.49 -14.81 4.89
C VAL A 31 7.63 -14.17 5.67
N LEU A 32 7.34 -13.72 6.88
CA LEU A 32 8.30 -13.14 7.82
C LEU A 32 8.45 -14.14 8.97
N GLN A 33 9.66 -14.65 9.16
CA GLN A 33 10.02 -15.56 10.26
C GLN A 33 11.47 -15.30 10.67
N PRO A 34 11.76 -14.12 11.27
CA PRO A 34 13.12 -13.70 11.59
C PRO A 34 13.77 -14.58 12.66
N GLY A 35 15.09 -14.54 12.75
CA GLY A 35 15.86 -15.02 13.91
C GLY A 35 16.37 -13.88 14.78
N GLY A 36 16.88 -14.14 15.97
CA GLY A 36 17.28 -13.12 16.96
C GLY A 36 18.26 -12.00 16.53
N ASN A 37 18.89 -12.06 15.35
CA ASN A 37 19.65 -10.92 14.80
C ASN A 37 18.78 -9.94 13.96
N GLU A 38 17.57 -10.34 13.60
CA GLU A 38 16.62 -9.67 12.69
C GLU A 38 15.21 -9.57 13.30
N GLY A 39 14.97 -10.33 14.38
CA GLY A 39 13.78 -10.25 15.19
C GLY A 39 13.75 -8.95 15.98
N LEU A 40 12.57 -8.67 16.54
CA LEU A 40 12.39 -7.62 17.53
C LEU A 40 11.37 -8.18 18.52
N ASP A 41 11.84 -8.92 19.52
CA ASP A 41 11.03 -9.46 20.59
C ASP A 41 11.78 -9.46 21.93
N ALA A 42 11.05 -9.29 23.04
CA ALA A 42 11.68 -9.18 24.35
C ALA A 42 10.71 -9.54 25.46
N SER A 43 11.21 -10.25 26.47
CA SER A 43 10.49 -10.48 27.73
C SER A 43 10.75 -9.35 28.73
N VAL A 44 9.79 -9.09 29.63
CA VAL A 44 9.98 -8.25 30.83
C VAL A 44 9.36 -8.92 32.05
N PHE A 45 10.11 -9.00 33.16
CA PHE A 45 9.70 -9.70 34.38
C PHE A 45 9.70 -8.78 35.61
N SER A 46 8.64 -8.85 36.41
CA SER A 46 8.44 -7.91 37.53
C SER A 46 9.38 -8.09 38.72
N LEU A 47 9.99 -9.28 38.86
CA LEU A 47 10.95 -9.58 39.94
C LEU A 47 12.38 -9.17 39.59
N GLU A 48 12.66 -8.91 38.31
CA GLU A 48 13.96 -8.47 37.81
C GLU A 48 13.77 -7.18 36.97
N PRO A 49 13.28 -6.09 37.58
CA PRO A 49 12.55 -5.06 36.83
C PRO A 49 13.43 -4.13 35.98
N ASP A 50 14.74 -4.14 36.22
CA ASP A 50 15.76 -3.42 35.44
C ASP A 50 16.56 -4.36 34.51
N ALA A 51 16.24 -5.66 34.49
CA ALA A 51 16.88 -6.61 33.59
C ALA A 51 16.23 -6.56 32.19
N ASN A 52 17.08 -6.74 31.18
CA ASN A 52 16.68 -6.88 29.78
C ASN A 52 16.70 -8.37 29.38
N TYR A 53 15.70 -8.78 28.62
CA TYR A 53 15.56 -10.14 28.09
C TYR A 53 15.25 -10.11 26.58
N GLY A 54 15.96 -9.27 25.81
CA GLY A 54 15.86 -9.25 24.35
C GLY A 54 16.23 -10.60 23.73
N ILE A 55 17.34 -11.20 24.17
CA ILE A 55 17.83 -12.49 23.64
C ILE A 55 17.16 -13.74 24.24
N TYR A 56 15.96 -13.62 24.82
CA TYR A 56 15.34 -14.72 25.57
C TYR A 56 14.52 -15.63 24.67
N SER A 57 14.85 -16.92 24.62
CA SER A 57 14.27 -17.90 23.68
C SER A 57 12.76 -18.19 23.83
N ASP A 58 12.10 -17.62 24.83
CA ASP A 58 10.67 -17.79 25.10
C ASP A 58 9.89 -16.46 24.95
N PHE A 59 8.88 -16.46 24.06
CA PHE A 59 7.82 -15.45 24.05
C PHE A 59 6.74 -15.88 25.05
N ILE A 60 6.75 -15.29 26.25
CA ILE A 60 6.00 -15.76 27.43
C ILE A 60 5.15 -14.66 28.10
N ALA A 61 4.00 -15.06 28.64
CA ALA A 61 3.23 -14.30 29.61
C ALA A 61 2.91 -15.19 30.82
N PHE A 62 3.08 -14.69 32.04
CA PHE A 62 2.88 -15.47 33.26
C PHE A 62 2.45 -14.66 34.49
N ASP A 63 1.87 -15.39 35.44
CA ASP A 63 1.59 -14.99 36.82
C ASP A 63 1.93 -16.20 37.71
N TRP A 64 3.09 -16.16 38.36
CA TRP A 64 3.77 -17.34 38.90
C TRP A 64 4.50 -17.04 40.21
N THR A 65 5.05 -18.05 40.90
CA THR A 65 5.96 -17.84 42.04
C THR A 65 7.38 -18.32 41.78
N PHE A 66 8.36 -17.50 42.17
CA PHE A 66 9.79 -17.79 42.10
C PHE A 66 10.35 -17.70 43.51
N PHE A 67 10.89 -18.80 44.03
CA PHE A 67 11.38 -18.92 45.42
C PHE A 67 10.37 -18.52 46.52
N GLY A 68 9.07 -18.52 46.19
CA GLY A 68 7.97 -18.13 47.09
C GLY A 68 7.41 -16.72 46.83
N GLU A 69 8.09 -15.88 46.06
CA GLU A 69 7.62 -14.53 45.70
C GLU A 69 6.80 -14.56 44.41
N ARG A 70 5.68 -13.83 44.37
CA ARG A 70 4.81 -13.75 43.19
C ARG A 70 5.39 -12.77 42.17
N GLY A 71 5.60 -13.24 40.94
CA GLY A 71 6.11 -12.46 39.82
C GLY A 71 5.17 -12.51 38.61
N TYR A 72 5.28 -11.48 37.79
CA TYR A 72 4.54 -11.31 36.55
C TYR A 72 5.50 -11.20 35.38
N GLY A 73 5.09 -11.72 34.23
CA GLY A 73 5.86 -11.64 33.00
C GLY A 73 4.97 -11.40 31.80
N LYS A 74 5.51 -10.67 30.82
CA LYS A 74 4.92 -10.48 29.50
C LYS A 74 6.01 -10.27 28.47
N SER A 75 5.66 -10.45 27.19
CA SER A 75 6.60 -10.34 26.08
C SER A 75 6.08 -9.43 24.98
N PHE A 76 7.00 -8.71 24.35
CA PHE A 76 6.76 -7.85 23.20
C PHE A 76 7.29 -8.51 21.93
N ILE A 77 6.66 -8.26 20.78
CA ILE A 77 7.11 -8.72 19.46
C ILE A 77 6.71 -7.73 18.37
N LYS A 78 7.63 -7.42 17.46
CA LYS A 78 7.43 -6.55 16.30
C LYS A 78 7.95 -7.24 15.04
N PHE A 79 7.18 -7.17 13.97
CA PHE A 79 7.64 -7.54 12.63
C PHE A 79 7.98 -6.28 11.84
N ASP A 80 9.14 -6.26 11.18
CA ASP A 80 9.44 -5.24 10.18
C ASP A 80 8.57 -5.45 8.93
N LEU A 81 7.92 -4.37 8.49
CA LEU A 81 7.05 -4.33 7.32
C LEU A 81 7.58 -3.36 6.25
N ASP A 82 8.70 -2.67 6.48
CA ASP A 82 9.21 -1.63 5.58
C ASP A 82 9.65 -2.20 4.22
N ASN A 83 10.06 -3.47 4.22
CA ASN A 83 10.41 -4.26 3.04
C ASN A 83 9.20 -4.73 2.21
N LEU A 84 7.95 -4.49 2.65
CA LEU A 84 6.78 -4.71 1.80
C LEU A 84 6.75 -3.69 0.63
N PRO A 85 6.28 -4.10 -0.57
CA PRO A 85 6.13 -3.17 -1.69
C PRO A 85 5.21 -2.00 -1.33
N LYS A 86 5.52 -0.81 -1.87
CA LYS A 86 4.67 0.37 -1.68
C LYS A 86 3.41 0.25 -2.56
N ASN A 87 2.35 0.98 -2.21
CA ASN A 87 1.04 0.95 -2.87
C ASN A 87 0.36 -0.43 -2.91
N ILE A 88 0.45 -1.20 -1.83
CA ILE A 88 -0.29 -2.48 -1.68
C ILE A 88 -1.59 -2.33 -0.88
N GLU A 89 -2.45 -3.34 -0.99
CA GLU A 89 -3.56 -3.61 -0.07
C GLU A 89 -3.34 -4.98 0.59
N ILE A 90 -3.17 -5.02 1.91
CA ILE A 90 -3.13 -6.29 2.64
C ILE A 90 -4.54 -6.89 2.66
N THR A 91 -4.68 -8.10 2.13
CA THR A 91 -5.94 -8.85 2.09
C THR A 91 -6.04 -9.88 3.22
N SER A 92 -4.90 -10.30 3.77
CA SER A 92 -4.82 -11.22 4.92
C SER A 92 -3.47 -11.06 5.62
N ALA A 93 -3.45 -11.04 6.95
CA ALA A 93 -2.21 -11.18 7.73
C ALA A 93 -2.42 -12.15 8.90
N LYS A 94 -1.64 -13.23 8.91
CA LYS A 94 -1.80 -14.37 9.82
C LYS A 94 -0.53 -14.63 10.61
N LEU A 95 -0.60 -14.47 11.92
CA LEU A 95 0.47 -14.79 12.87
C LEU A 95 0.35 -16.23 13.36
N SER A 96 1.46 -16.95 13.42
CA SER A 96 1.58 -18.26 14.05
C SER A 96 2.65 -18.23 15.14
N LEU A 97 2.29 -18.75 16.31
CA LEU A 97 3.16 -18.91 17.49
C LEU A 97 3.26 -20.41 17.82
N PHE A 98 4.48 -20.92 17.99
CA PHE A 98 4.72 -22.35 18.21
C PHE A 98 5.21 -22.61 19.63
N TYR A 99 4.76 -23.71 20.22
CA TYR A 99 5.06 -24.10 21.59
C TYR A 99 6.57 -24.19 21.84
N SER A 100 7.05 -23.53 22.91
CA SER A 100 8.45 -23.65 23.35
C SER A 100 8.66 -24.86 24.26
N THR A 101 9.63 -25.69 23.89
CA THR A 101 10.10 -26.85 24.66
C THR A 101 11.10 -26.50 25.76
N SER A 102 11.30 -25.20 26.09
CA SER A 102 12.15 -24.79 27.21
C SER A 102 11.66 -25.36 28.56
N THR A 103 12.54 -25.44 29.55
CA THR A 103 12.24 -26.04 30.88
C THR A 103 11.24 -25.25 31.72
N ASN A 104 10.93 -24.01 31.34
CA ASN A 104 9.94 -23.18 32.02
C ASN A 104 8.53 -23.77 31.85
N GLN A 105 7.68 -23.66 32.87
CA GLN A 105 6.27 -24.00 32.74
C GLN A 105 5.62 -23.10 31.69
N GLY A 106 4.74 -23.71 30.88
CA GLY A 106 3.96 -23.06 29.84
C GLY A 106 2.67 -23.82 29.64
N GLN A 107 1.69 -23.20 28.99
CA GLN A 107 0.39 -23.80 28.68
C GLN A 107 -0.35 -24.29 29.97
N ALA A 108 -0.18 -23.56 31.08
CA ALA A 108 -0.64 -23.94 32.42
C ALA A 108 -1.58 -22.90 33.05
N GLY A 109 -2.51 -23.35 33.91
CA GLY A 109 -3.42 -22.47 34.67
C GLY A 109 -4.53 -21.84 33.83
N GLU A 110 -4.98 -20.64 34.21
CA GLU A 110 -5.89 -19.81 33.42
C GLU A 110 -5.08 -18.87 32.52
N ASN A 111 -4.70 -19.37 31.34
CA ASN A 111 -3.70 -18.74 30.48
C ASN A 111 -4.23 -18.15 29.17
N ALA A 112 -5.53 -17.86 29.11
CA ALA A 112 -6.04 -16.99 28.06
C ALA A 112 -5.27 -15.66 28.08
N CYS A 113 -4.94 -15.13 26.91
CA CYS A 113 -4.08 -13.97 26.74
C CYS A 113 -4.70 -12.96 25.77
N PHE A 114 -4.18 -11.74 25.80
CA PHE A 114 -4.37 -10.75 24.75
C PHE A 114 -3.04 -10.48 24.04
N LEU A 115 -3.08 -10.39 22.71
CA LEU A 115 -2.05 -9.69 21.93
C LEU A 115 -2.51 -8.24 21.78
N LYS A 116 -1.98 -7.33 22.61
CA LYS A 116 -2.35 -5.91 22.65
C LYS A 116 -1.42 -5.07 21.76
N LYS A 117 -1.96 -4.13 20.99
CA LYS A 117 -1.15 -3.20 20.18
C LYS A 117 -0.28 -2.32 21.08
N VAL A 118 1.02 -2.24 20.79
CA VAL A 118 1.96 -1.36 21.51
C VAL A 118 1.80 0.09 21.01
N LEU A 119 1.90 1.07 21.91
CA LEU A 119 1.56 2.48 21.62
C LEU A 119 2.75 3.41 21.42
N SER A 120 3.97 2.99 21.77
CA SER A 120 5.20 3.76 21.62
C SER A 120 6.37 2.86 21.22
N ASN A 121 7.39 3.45 20.58
CA ASN A 121 8.60 2.71 20.22
C ASN A 121 9.32 2.16 21.46
N TRP A 122 10.04 1.07 21.26
CA TRP A 122 10.90 0.41 22.22
C TRP A 122 12.11 -0.16 21.48
N SER A 123 13.19 -0.45 22.21
CA SER A 123 14.38 -1.13 21.70
C SER A 123 14.53 -2.47 22.40
N GLU A 124 14.83 -3.52 21.64
CA GLU A 124 15.01 -4.89 22.12
C GLU A 124 16.15 -4.99 23.15
N ASP A 125 17.27 -4.29 22.93
CA ASP A 125 18.43 -4.25 23.82
C ASP A 125 18.22 -3.38 25.09
N GLU A 126 17.20 -2.52 25.12
CA GLU A 126 17.01 -1.53 26.19
C GLU A 126 15.74 -1.75 27.02
N ILE A 127 14.79 -2.55 26.54
CA ILE A 127 13.49 -2.74 27.21
C ILE A 127 13.64 -3.53 28.51
N THR A 128 12.98 -3.05 29.56
CA THR A 128 12.92 -3.61 30.91
C THR A 128 11.51 -3.47 31.45
N TRP A 129 11.19 -4.13 32.58
CA TRP A 129 9.87 -3.96 33.22
C TRP A 129 9.60 -2.49 33.60
N ASN A 130 10.63 -1.74 34.00
CA ASN A 130 10.50 -0.36 34.45
C ASN A 130 10.32 0.66 33.31
N ASN A 131 10.83 0.40 32.10
CA ASN A 131 10.78 1.35 30.97
C ASN A 131 9.86 0.93 29.81
N GLN A 132 9.23 -0.25 29.90
CA GLN A 132 8.38 -0.83 28.85
C GLN A 132 7.33 0.14 28.28
N PRO A 133 6.99 0.02 26.99
CA PRO A 133 6.01 0.88 26.34
C PRO A 133 4.59 0.57 26.85
N LYS A 134 3.70 1.56 26.75
CA LYS A 134 2.27 1.34 27.01
C LYS A 134 1.64 0.53 25.88
N VAL A 135 0.61 -0.23 26.22
CA VAL A 135 -0.21 -1.05 25.30
C VAL A 135 -1.63 -0.50 25.23
N SER A 136 -2.37 -0.87 24.19
CA SER A 136 -3.78 -0.48 24.03
C SER A 136 -4.71 -1.32 24.90
N ASP A 137 -5.67 -0.66 25.54
CA ASP A 137 -6.75 -1.30 26.31
C ASP A 137 -7.92 -1.77 25.44
N ASN A 138 -7.99 -1.35 24.16
CA ASN A 138 -9.12 -1.63 23.27
C ASN A 138 -8.73 -2.12 21.85
N GLU A 139 -7.45 -2.12 21.49
CA GLU A 139 -6.93 -2.67 20.24
C GLU A 139 -6.08 -3.90 20.54
N PHE A 140 -6.74 -5.06 20.62
CA PHE A 140 -6.13 -6.33 20.97
C PHE A 140 -6.80 -7.52 20.26
N ILE A 141 -6.10 -8.65 20.23
CA ILE A 141 -6.63 -9.94 19.78
C ILE A 141 -6.68 -10.90 20.96
N TYR A 142 -7.81 -11.58 21.13
CA TYR A 142 -7.98 -12.60 22.17
C TYR A 142 -7.35 -13.94 21.75
N LEU A 143 -6.44 -14.44 22.58
CA LEU A 143 -5.93 -15.79 22.54
C LEU A 143 -6.64 -16.62 23.61
N ARG A 144 -7.41 -17.62 23.19
CA ARG A 144 -8.09 -18.54 24.12
C ARG A 144 -7.10 -19.27 25.03
N LYS A 145 -7.59 -19.79 26.15
CA LYS A 145 -6.90 -20.77 26.98
C LYS A 145 -6.40 -21.98 26.16
N SER A 146 -5.26 -22.55 26.55
CA SER A 146 -4.71 -23.74 25.88
C SER A 146 -5.49 -25.01 26.23
N THR A 147 -5.71 -25.89 25.25
CA THR A 147 -6.42 -27.17 25.40
C THR A 147 -5.50 -28.34 25.73
N ILE A 148 -4.22 -28.25 25.34
CA ILE A 148 -3.16 -29.21 25.66
C ILE A 148 -1.88 -28.46 26.09
N SER A 149 -0.99 -29.15 26.81
CA SER A 149 0.25 -28.59 27.38
C SER A 149 1.35 -28.27 26.36
N SER A 150 1.11 -28.51 25.08
CA SER A 150 2.07 -28.29 23.97
C SER A 150 1.35 -27.72 22.74
N GLU A 151 0.40 -26.81 22.96
CA GLU A 151 -0.45 -26.28 21.89
C GLU A 151 0.20 -25.14 21.12
N ASP A 152 0.31 -25.30 19.80
CA ASP A 152 0.63 -24.22 18.85
C ASP A 152 -0.60 -23.35 18.58
N TYR A 153 -0.39 -22.05 18.41
CA TYR A 153 -1.44 -21.07 18.11
C TYR A 153 -1.21 -20.56 16.68
N LEU A 154 -1.88 -21.22 15.73
CA LEU A 154 -1.71 -20.98 14.30
C LEU A 154 -2.79 -20.04 13.75
N ASP A 155 -2.45 -19.35 12.65
CA ASP A 155 -3.34 -18.52 11.85
C ASP A 155 -4.16 -17.46 12.63
N ILE A 156 -3.57 -16.91 13.69
CA ILE A 156 -4.09 -15.78 14.45
C ILE A 156 -4.26 -14.59 13.50
N ASP A 157 -5.48 -14.07 13.38
CA ASP A 157 -5.77 -12.97 12.46
C ASP A 157 -5.26 -11.63 13.02
N ILE A 158 -4.31 -11.03 12.31
CA ILE A 158 -3.81 -9.67 12.59
C ILE A 158 -4.06 -8.70 11.42
N THR A 159 -4.97 -9.05 10.48
CA THR A 159 -5.17 -8.34 9.20
C THR A 159 -5.39 -6.84 9.38
N ASP A 160 -6.31 -6.44 10.27
CA ASP A 160 -6.62 -5.03 10.53
C ASP A 160 -5.42 -4.24 11.08
N LEU A 161 -4.62 -4.87 11.94
CA LEU A 161 -3.41 -4.28 12.51
C LEU A 161 -2.30 -4.15 11.46
N ALA A 162 -2.11 -5.16 10.62
CA ALA A 162 -1.15 -5.12 9.51
C ALA A 162 -1.52 -4.06 8.47
N GLN A 163 -2.81 -3.95 8.12
CA GLN A 163 -3.34 -2.85 7.29
C GLN A 163 -3.10 -1.48 7.93
N PHE A 164 -3.33 -1.35 9.25
CA PHE A 164 -3.05 -0.12 10.00
C PHE A 164 -1.56 0.25 9.96
N TRP A 165 -0.66 -0.71 10.17
CA TRP A 165 0.79 -0.48 10.15
C TRP A 165 1.32 -0.13 8.76
N VAL A 166 0.88 -0.80 7.68
CA VAL A 166 1.27 -0.43 6.31
C VAL A 166 0.76 0.97 5.93
N LYS A 167 -0.40 1.38 6.45
CA LYS A 167 -0.92 2.75 6.26
C LYS A 167 -0.20 3.79 7.14
N ASN A 168 0.38 3.38 8.27
CA ASN A 168 0.99 4.25 9.26
C ASN A 168 2.32 3.62 9.77
N PRO A 169 3.40 3.59 8.96
CA PRO A 169 4.64 2.87 9.31
C PRO A 169 5.25 3.38 10.63
N ASP A 170 5.21 4.70 10.87
CA ASP A 170 5.64 5.35 12.13
C ASP A 170 4.80 4.97 13.37
N LYS A 171 3.82 4.07 13.23
CA LYS A 171 2.98 3.51 14.30
C LYS A 171 3.09 1.98 14.40
N ASN A 172 4.02 1.35 13.68
CA ASN A 172 4.37 -0.05 13.88
C ASN A 172 5.32 -0.21 15.08
N PHE A 173 4.74 -0.45 16.25
CA PHE A 173 5.46 -0.77 17.49
C PHE A 173 5.25 -2.24 17.93
N GLY A 174 4.57 -3.05 17.11
CA GLY A 174 4.30 -4.46 17.42
C GLY A 174 3.19 -4.70 18.44
N LEU A 175 3.28 -5.86 19.09
CA LEU A 175 2.30 -6.44 20.01
C LEU A 175 2.94 -6.81 21.35
N SER A 176 2.16 -6.77 22.42
CA SER A 176 2.50 -7.34 23.72
C SER A 176 1.56 -8.50 24.01
N MET A 177 2.10 -9.66 24.42
CA MET A 177 1.31 -10.76 24.96
C MET A 177 1.17 -10.62 26.47
N GLU A 178 -0.06 -10.48 26.95
CA GLU A 178 -0.40 -10.36 28.37
C GLU A 178 -1.49 -11.37 28.73
N LEU A 179 -1.47 -11.92 29.95
CA LEU A 179 -2.59 -12.72 30.46
C LEU A 179 -3.88 -11.88 30.49
N GLU A 180 -5.00 -12.49 30.10
CA GLU A 180 -6.34 -11.88 30.22
C GLU A 180 -6.68 -11.64 31.69
N ASN A 181 -6.40 -12.64 32.54
CA ASN A 181 -6.72 -12.65 33.96
C ASN A 181 -5.47 -13.02 34.79
N SER A 182 -5.18 -12.21 35.81
CA SER A 182 -4.08 -12.45 36.77
C SER A 182 -4.47 -13.51 37.80
N VAL A 183 -4.38 -14.78 37.39
CA VAL A 183 -4.57 -15.95 38.25
C VAL A 183 -3.20 -16.57 38.55
N LEU A 184 -2.94 -16.86 39.82
CA LEU A 184 -1.66 -17.45 40.23
C LEU A 184 -1.50 -18.86 39.63
N PHE A 185 -0.29 -19.14 39.15
CA PHE A 185 0.08 -20.35 38.40
C PHE A 185 -0.49 -20.42 36.99
N SER A 186 -0.68 -19.26 36.34
CA SER A 186 -1.00 -19.14 34.91
C SER A 186 0.24 -18.85 34.07
N SER A 187 0.37 -19.51 32.91
CA SER A 187 1.40 -19.21 31.91
C SER A 187 1.01 -19.65 30.50
N LEU A 188 1.35 -18.82 29.51
CA LEU A 188 1.31 -19.15 28.08
C LEU A 188 2.67 -18.82 27.45
N LYS A 189 3.23 -19.76 26.69
CA LYS A 189 4.64 -19.72 26.27
C LYS A 189 4.82 -20.26 24.86
N PHE A 190 5.55 -19.52 24.04
CA PHE A 190 5.93 -19.89 22.68
C PHE A 190 7.42 -19.64 22.47
N PHE A 191 8.01 -20.12 21.38
CA PHE A 191 9.36 -19.69 21.00
C PHE A 191 9.34 -18.21 20.57
N SER A 192 10.42 -17.50 20.90
CA SER A 192 10.77 -16.19 20.31
C SER A 192 11.56 -16.36 19.00
N SER A 193 12.02 -15.26 18.39
CA SER A 193 12.99 -15.28 17.30
C SER A 193 14.39 -15.79 17.74
N ASP A 194 14.72 -15.70 19.03
CA ASP A 194 15.85 -16.39 19.68
C ASP A 194 15.59 -17.86 20.02
N GLY A 195 14.44 -18.41 19.62
CA GLY A 195 14.18 -19.84 19.65
C GLY A 195 15.25 -20.61 18.86
N PRO A 196 15.82 -21.72 19.39
CA PRO A 196 16.89 -22.47 18.73
C PRO A 196 16.45 -23.19 17.46
N PHE A 197 15.14 -23.39 17.25
CA PHE A 197 14.58 -24.08 16.09
C PHE A 197 13.92 -23.07 15.15
N SER A 198 14.60 -22.70 14.06
CA SER A 198 14.14 -21.67 13.12
C SER A 198 12.71 -21.87 12.60
N GLY A 199 12.32 -23.12 12.29
CA GLY A 199 10.98 -23.46 11.81
C GLY A 199 9.85 -23.27 12.83
N LEU A 200 10.18 -23.14 14.13
CA LEU A 200 9.24 -22.93 15.25
C LEU A 200 9.27 -21.50 15.79
N ARG A 201 10.02 -20.57 15.16
CA ARG A 201 9.99 -19.14 15.53
C ARG A 201 8.66 -18.49 15.13
N PRO A 202 8.26 -17.38 15.77
CA PRO A 202 7.06 -16.62 15.38
C PRO A 202 7.05 -16.31 13.88
N LYS A 203 5.93 -16.61 13.22
CA LYS A 203 5.81 -16.54 11.77
C LYS A 203 4.60 -15.71 11.38
N LEU A 204 4.83 -14.64 10.62
CA LEU A 204 3.79 -13.80 10.05
C LEU A 204 3.71 -14.03 8.54
N ILE A 205 2.55 -14.48 8.06
CA ILE A 205 2.23 -14.59 6.64
C ILE A 205 1.36 -13.40 6.25
N ILE A 206 1.77 -12.64 5.23
CA ILE A 206 1.01 -11.51 4.70
C ILE A 206 0.67 -11.80 3.24
N GLU A 207 -0.61 -11.70 2.90
CA GLU A 207 -1.12 -11.76 1.54
C GLU A 207 -1.68 -10.39 1.17
N TYR A 208 -1.35 -9.92 -0.03
CA TYR A 208 -1.67 -8.57 -0.49
C TYR A 208 -1.85 -8.50 -2.00
N THR A 209 -2.54 -7.46 -2.47
CA THR A 209 -2.63 -7.12 -3.90
C THR A 209 -1.93 -5.79 -4.15
N SER A 210 -1.42 -5.59 -5.37
CA SER A 210 -0.99 -4.26 -5.81
C SER A 210 -2.21 -3.39 -6.04
N LYS A 211 -2.26 -2.20 -5.46
CA LYS A 211 -3.26 -1.20 -5.85
C LYS A 211 -2.91 -0.71 -7.26
N PRO A 212 -3.89 -0.47 -8.14
CA PRO A 212 -3.61 0.15 -9.44
C PRO A 212 -2.90 1.49 -9.21
N GLU A 213 -1.81 1.72 -9.95
CA GLU A 213 -1.13 3.02 -9.91
C GLU A 213 -2.12 4.14 -10.24
N LYS A 214 -1.90 5.32 -9.64
CA LYS A 214 -2.69 6.50 -9.98
C LYS A 214 -2.59 6.73 -11.48
N VAL A 215 -3.76 6.79 -12.10
CA VAL A 215 -3.94 7.00 -13.52
C VAL A 215 -3.78 8.49 -13.85
N ASP A 216 -2.77 8.83 -14.65
CA ASP A 216 -2.56 10.20 -15.12
C ASP A 216 -3.36 10.47 -16.40
N CYS A 217 -4.32 11.39 -16.34
CA CYS A 217 -5.13 11.81 -17.48
C CYS A 217 -4.56 13.12 -18.07
N PHE A 218 -4.33 13.15 -19.38
CA PHE A 218 -3.78 14.30 -20.08
C PHE A 218 -4.80 14.85 -21.07
N SER A 219 -5.07 16.16 -21.05
CA SER A 219 -5.93 16.81 -22.05
C SER A 219 -5.12 17.79 -22.89
N PHE A 220 -5.27 17.68 -24.20
CA PHE A 220 -4.63 18.51 -25.20
C PHE A 220 -5.69 19.35 -25.88
N GLN A 221 -5.85 20.60 -25.44
CA GLN A 221 -6.71 21.60 -26.08
C GLN A 221 -5.86 22.73 -26.68
N PRO A 222 -5.14 22.49 -27.80
CA PRO A 222 -4.33 23.52 -28.42
C PRO A 222 -5.20 24.71 -28.86
N ASP A 223 -4.61 25.91 -28.80
CA ASP A 223 -5.19 27.10 -29.39
C ASP A 223 -4.72 27.27 -30.85
N GLY A 224 -5.26 28.24 -31.59
CA GLY A 224 -4.88 28.50 -32.99
C GLY A 224 -3.46 29.05 -33.20
N ASN A 225 -2.56 29.00 -32.20
CA ASN A 225 -1.12 29.24 -32.38
C ASN A 225 -0.28 28.01 -32.00
N SER A 226 -0.84 27.08 -31.22
CA SER A 226 -0.20 25.86 -30.71
C SER A 226 -0.76 24.57 -31.32
N GLY A 227 -1.86 24.67 -32.06
CA GLY A 227 -2.38 23.59 -32.90
C GLY A 227 -1.46 23.32 -34.08
N ILE A 228 -1.36 22.06 -34.48
CA ILE A 228 -0.67 21.64 -35.69
C ILE A 228 -1.72 20.98 -36.58
N ASP A 229 -2.40 21.81 -37.36
CA ASP A 229 -3.33 21.37 -38.41
C ASP A 229 -2.98 22.04 -39.74
N ALA A 230 -3.54 21.51 -40.82
CA ALA A 230 -3.42 22.05 -42.15
C ALA A 230 -4.55 21.52 -43.03
N PHE A 231 -5.03 22.32 -43.98
CA PHE A 231 -5.90 21.86 -45.05
C PHE A 231 -5.13 21.74 -46.36
N ALA A 232 -5.41 20.69 -47.14
CA ALA A 232 -4.82 20.45 -48.45
C ALA A 232 -5.93 20.32 -49.50
N PHE A 233 -5.80 21.04 -50.61
CA PHE A 233 -6.79 21.09 -51.69
C PHE A 233 -6.14 20.81 -53.05
N GLU A 234 -6.66 19.82 -53.76
CA GLU A 234 -6.12 19.34 -55.04
C GLU A 234 -6.12 20.40 -56.15
N LEU A 235 -7.14 21.25 -56.21
CA LEU A 235 -7.24 22.30 -57.24
C LEU A 235 -6.35 23.52 -56.92
N GLU A 236 -5.81 23.59 -55.70
CA GLU A 236 -4.86 24.61 -55.26
C GLU A 236 -3.62 23.98 -54.59
N PRO A 237 -2.85 23.13 -55.30
CA PRO A 237 -1.87 22.23 -54.70
C PRO A 237 -0.61 22.92 -54.16
N ASN A 238 -0.49 24.24 -54.38
CA ASN A 238 0.62 25.08 -53.92
C ASN A 238 0.16 26.14 -52.89
N THR A 239 -1.12 26.17 -52.50
CA THR A 239 -1.65 27.10 -51.50
C THR A 239 -1.52 26.50 -50.10
N ASN A 240 -0.95 27.23 -49.14
CA ASN A 240 -0.88 26.82 -47.75
C ASN A 240 -2.13 27.29 -46.98
N TYR A 241 -2.88 26.34 -46.43
CA TYR A 241 -4.07 26.58 -45.61
C TYR A 241 -3.87 26.21 -44.12
N GLY A 242 -2.65 26.38 -43.59
CA GLY A 242 -2.34 26.15 -42.16
C GLY A 242 -3.01 27.11 -41.16
N ASP A 243 -3.62 28.20 -41.62
CA ASP A 243 -4.42 29.13 -40.81
C ASP A 243 -5.94 28.96 -41.06
N TYR A 244 -6.37 27.87 -41.71
CA TYR A 244 -7.78 27.68 -42.10
C TYR A 244 -8.64 27.25 -40.89
N PRO A 245 -9.77 27.91 -40.61
CA PRO A 245 -10.47 27.77 -39.34
C PRO A 245 -11.31 26.49 -39.18
N ASP A 246 -11.39 25.65 -40.23
CA ASP A 246 -12.23 24.45 -40.28
C ASP A 246 -11.43 23.19 -40.64
N LEU A 247 -11.61 22.12 -39.86
CA LEU A 247 -11.19 20.77 -40.25
C LEU A 247 -12.24 20.17 -41.20
N ILE A 248 -12.03 20.35 -42.50
CA ILE A 248 -12.92 19.89 -43.56
C ILE A 248 -12.32 18.73 -44.38
N SER A 249 -13.19 17.85 -44.89
CA SER A 249 -12.87 16.83 -45.89
C SER A 249 -14.01 16.79 -46.92
N PHE A 250 -13.68 16.87 -48.21
CA PHE A 250 -14.68 16.93 -49.28
C PHE A 250 -14.20 16.31 -50.60
N PHE A 251 -15.18 16.03 -51.47
CA PHE A 251 -14.97 15.68 -52.88
C PHE A 251 -16.07 16.31 -53.74
N TRP A 252 -15.88 17.55 -54.16
CA TRP A 252 -16.93 18.42 -54.72
C TRP A 252 -16.54 18.94 -56.10
N SER A 253 -17.52 19.31 -56.92
CA SER A 253 -17.30 19.88 -58.26
C SER A 253 -17.22 21.41 -58.20
N PHE A 254 -16.04 21.97 -58.47
CA PHE A 254 -15.78 23.40 -58.57
C PHE A 254 -15.74 23.79 -60.06
N PHE A 255 -16.72 24.59 -60.51
CA PHE A 255 -16.83 25.04 -61.91
C PHE A 255 -16.80 23.90 -62.96
N GLY A 256 -17.30 22.71 -62.59
CA GLY A 256 -17.32 21.52 -63.45
C GLY A 256 -16.08 20.62 -63.35
N VAL A 257 -15.08 21.00 -62.55
CA VAL A 257 -13.90 20.17 -62.23
C VAL A 257 -14.07 19.59 -60.83
N ASN A 258 -13.92 18.28 -60.66
CA ASN A 258 -13.93 17.69 -59.33
C ASN A 258 -12.63 18.01 -58.60
N GLY A 259 -12.72 18.35 -57.32
CA GLY A 259 -11.58 18.58 -56.45
C GLY A 259 -11.73 17.84 -55.12
N HIS A 260 -10.67 17.15 -54.73
CA HIS A 260 -10.53 16.55 -53.42
C HIS A 260 -9.90 17.54 -52.42
N GLY A 261 -10.46 17.61 -51.21
CA GLY A 261 -9.92 18.40 -50.09
C GLY A 261 -9.85 17.56 -48.83
N ALA A 262 -8.76 17.65 -48.07
CA ALA A 262 -8.57 16.91 -46.83
C ALA A 262 -7.81 17.74 -45.79
N SER A 263 -8.25 17.67 -44.53
CA SER A 263 -7.55 18.27 -43.40
C SER A 263 -6.65 17.25 -42.69
N LEU A 264 -5.50 17.73 -42.24
CA LEU A 264 -4.54 17.01 -41.42
C LEU A 264 -4.55 17.63 -40.02
N ILE A 265 -4.41 16.79 -39.00
CA ILE A 265 -4.24 17.22 -37.61
C ILE A 265 -3.14 16.39 -36.96
N LYS A 266 -2.29 17.05 -36.18
CA LYS A 266 -1.23 16.44 -35.38
C LYS A 266 -1.32 16.98 -33.96
N PHE A 267 -1.17 16.08 -32.99
CA PHE A 267 -0.98 16.42 -31.60
C PHE A 267 0.49 16.28 -31.24
N ASP A 268 1.05 17.28 -30.56
CA ASP A 268 2.35 17.15 -29.92
C ASP A 268 2.16 16.38 -28.60
N LEU A 269 2.83 15.24 -28.50
CA LEU A 269 2.77 14.33 -27.36
C LEU A 269 4.09 14.30 -26.58
N ASP A 270 5.06 15.16 -26.90
CA ASP A 270 6.39 15.18 -26.24
C ASP A 270 6.33 15.55 -24.75
N SER A 271 5.20 16.11 -24.30
CA SER A 271 4.89 16.36 -22.88
C SER A 271 4.37 15.14 -22.12
N LEU A 272 4.06 14.02 -22.79
CA LEU A 272 3.68 12.78 -22.12
C LEU A 272 4.91 12.12 -21.45
N PRO A 273 4.72 11.44 -20.30
CA PRO A 273 5.81 10.70 -19.66
C PRO A 273 6.37 9.62 -20.59
N LYS A 274 7.69 9.64 -20.80
CA LYS A 274 8.41 8.64 -21.62
C LYS A 274 8.35 7.27 -20.94
N ASN A 275 8.40 6.21 -21.74
CA ASN A 275 8.36 4.80 -21.30
C ASN A 275 7.07 4.38 -20.55
N ARG A 276 5.91 4.94 -20.93
CA ARG A 276 4.58 4.49 -20.48
C ARG A 276 3.76 3.96 -21.66
N GLU A 277 2.85 3.03 -21.39
CA GLU A 277 1.92 2.47 -22.38
C GLU A 277 0.61 3.28 -22.42
N ILE A 278 0.08 3.55 -23.61
CA ILE A 278 -1.19 4.27 -23.79
C ILE A 278 -2.32 3.25 -23.96
N TYR A 279 -3.11 3.05 -22.90
CA TYR A 279 -4.23 2.11 -22.89
C TYR A 279 -5.46 2.58 -23.69
N SER A 280 -5.73 3.89 -23.74
CA SER A 280 -6.81 4.45 -24.55
C SER A 280 -6.56 5.93 -24.86
N ALA A 281 -7.19 6.43 -25.92
CA ALA A 281 -7.22 7.84 -26.28
C ALA A 281 -8.56 8.17 -26.97
N SER A 282 -9.06 9.39 -26.74
CA SER A 282 -10.29 9.89 -27.35
C SER A 282 -10.09 11.28 -27.99
N LEU A 283 -10.67 11.46 -29.18
CA LEU A 283 -10.67 12.71 -29.94
C LEU A 283 -12.09 13.26 -30.04
N ASP A 284 -12.32 14.42 -29.42
CA ASP A 284 -13.58 15.15 -29.55
C ASP A 284 -13.44 16.25 -30.62
N LEU A 285 -14.01 16.02 -31.80
CA LEU A 285 -14.20 17.05 -32.81
C LEU A 285 -15.47 17.85 -32.49
N LYS A 286 -15.36 19.18 -32.45
CA LYS A 286 -16.46 20.09 -32.11
C LYS A 286 -16.86 20.90 -33.33
N TYR A 287 -18.16 21.02 -33.55
CA TYR A 287 -18.75 21.85 -34.62
C TYR A 287 -18.31 23.31 -34.49
N ASN A 288 -17.92 23.94 -35.61
CA ASN A 288 -17.64 25.37 -35.68
C ASN A 288 -18.90 26.15 -36.08
N PRO A 289 -19.58 26.86 -35.15
CA PRO A 289 -20.78 27.62 -35.46
C PRO A 289 -20.53 28.90 -36.27
N ASN A 290 -19.26 29.21 -36.60
CA ASN A 290 -18.88 30.34 -37.44
C ASN A 290 -18.32 29.90 -38.81
N SER A 291 -18.40 28.60 -39.16
CA SER A 291 -17.93 28.14 -40.47
C SER A 291 -18.70 28.84 -41.59
N THR A 292 -17.97 29.27 -42.62
CA THR A 292 -18.56 29.76 -43.88
C THR A 292 -18.72 28.65 -44.92
N ASN A 293 -18.26 27.44 -44.61
CA ASN A 293 -18.41 26.28 -45.46
C ASN A 293 -19.77 25.63 -45.23
N SER A 294 -20.40 25.13 -46.29
CA SER A 294 -21.62 24.33 -46.17
C SER A 294 -21.30 22.93 -45.66
N GLY A 295 -21.50 22.69 -44.36
CA GLY A 295 -21.29 21.43 -43.65
C GLY A 295 -22.05 21.39 -42.33
#